data_AF-A0A089HH37-F1
#
_entry.id   AF-A0A089HH37-F1
#
_cell.length_a   1.000
_cell.length_b   1.000
_cell.length_c   1.000
_cell.angle_alpha   90.00
_cell.angle_beta   90.00
_cell.angle_gamma   90.00
#
_symmetry.space_group_name_H-M   'P 1'
#
loop_
_entity.id
_entity.type
_entity.pdbx_description
1 polymer ?
#
loop_
_entity_poly.entity_id
_entity_poly.type
_entity_poly.pdbx_seq_one_letter_code
_entity_poly.pdbx_strand_id
1 'polypeptide(L)'
;MVQQGTPIDEIANRVVNMRNQDKVSARAKMAPEELAPIEERNMKLYGNPIGPDAKWLFDSKKQKMLEQGLNPTDYEIWQSIIKSSMKKDDVLNTLLGLKH
;
A
#
# COMPACT_ATOMS: atom_id res chain seq x y z
N MET A 1 -15.99 -5.19 -7.48
CA MET A 1 -16.37 -3.94 -8.16
C MET A 1 -16.74 -2.91 -7.11
N VAL A 2 -16.29 -1.67 -7.24
CA VAL A 2 -16.70 -0.57 -6.36
C VAL A 2 -18.06 -0.08 -6.85
N GLN A 3 -19.09 -0.08 -5.99
CA GLN A 3 -20.42 0.45 -6.35
C GLN A 3 -20.38 1.98 -6.37
N GLN A 4 -21.17 2.61 -7.25
CA GLN A 4 -21.38 4.05 -7.21
C GLN A 4 -21.85 4.49 -5.81
N GLY A 5 -21.21 5.53 -5.26
CA GLY A 5 -21.51 6.03 -3.91
C GLY A 5 -20.69 5.41 -2.77
N THR A 6 -19.77 4.47 -3.06
CA THR A 6 -18.84 3.95 -2.02
C THR A 6 -17.94 5.10 -1.51
N PRO A 7 -17.81 5.31 -0.19
CA PRO A 7 -16.89 6.27 0.40
C PRO A 7 -15.45 6.07 -0.09
N ILE A 8 -14.74 7.16 -0.37
CA ILE A 8 -13.42 7.09 -1.01
C ILE A 8 -12.36 6.41 -0.12
N ASP A 9 -12.44 6.60 1.18
CA ASP A 9 -11.62 5.93 2.19
C ASP A 9 -11.90 4.42 2.21
N GLU A 10 -13.15 3.99 2.03
CA GLU A 10 -13.49 2.57 1.90
C GLU A 10 -12.89 1.97 0.61
N ILE A 11 -12.94 2.72 -0.50
CA ILE A 11 -12.27 2.33 -1.75
C ILE A 11 -10.76 2.17 -1.52
N ALA A 12 -10.13 3.15 -0.85
CA ALA A 12 -8.71 3.13 -0.52
C ALA A 12 -8.35 1.91 0.34
N ASN A 13 -9.13 1.62 1.38
CA ASN A 13 -8.95 0.43 2.22
C ASN A 13 -9.00 -0.86 1.40
N ARG A 14 -10.00 -1.01 0.52
CA ARG A 14 -10.13 -2.21 -0.32
C ARG A 14 -8.93 -2.41 -1.23
N VAL A 15 -8.48 -1.37 -1.94
CA VAL A 15 -7.34 -1.50 -2.87
C VAL A 15 -5.99 -1.70 -2.16
N VAL A 16 -5.79 -1.08 -1.00
CA VAL A 16 -4.59 -1.30 -0.17
C VAL A 16 -4.56 -2.74 0.34
N ASN A 17 -5.70 -3.25 0.79
CA ASN A 17 -5.82 -4.64 1.24
C ASN A 17 -5.56 -5.63 0.11
N MET A 18 -6.11 -5.39 -1.09
CA MET A 18 -5.80 -6.21 -2.27
C MET A 18 -4.29 -6.23 -2.56
N ARG A 19 -3.63 -5.07 -2.58
CA ARG A 19 -2.18 -4.99 -2.79
C ARG A 19 -1.39 -5.73 -1.70
N ASN A 20 -1.83 -5.64 -0.44
CA ASN A 20 -1.19 -6.37 0.65
C ASN A 20 -1.41 -7.88 0.54
N GLN A 21 -2.56 -8.33 0.06
CA GLN A 21 -2.82 -9.74 -0.23
C GLN A 21 -1.95 -10.26 -1.38
N ASP A 22 -1.70 -9.44 -2.40
CA ASP A 22 -0.78 -9.79 -3.48
C ASP A 22 0.65 -9.98 -2.96
N LYS A 23 1.11 -9.14 -2.01
CA LYS A 23 2.40 -9.34 -1.32
C LYS A 23 2.44 -10.65 -0.55
N VAL A 24 1.39 -10.97 0.20
CA VAL A 24 1.29 -12.24 0.93
C VAL A 24 1.41 -13.42 -0.04
N SER A 25 0.65 -13.39 -1.13
CA SER A 25 0.66 -14.45 -2.15
C SER A 25 2.01 -14.60 -2.84
N ALA A 26 2.70 -13.49 -3.13
CA ALA A 26 4.04 -13.50 -3.72
C ALA A 26 5.08 -14.07 -2.75
N ARG A 27 5.03 -13.65 -1.48
CA ARG A 27 5.97 -14.03 -0.42
C ARG A 27 5.76 -15.44 0.10
N ALA A 28 4.58 -16.04 -0.08
CA ALA A 28 4.32 -17.43 0.28
C ALA A 28 5.25 -18.44 -0.41
N LYS A 29 5.92 -18.04 -1.50
CA LYS A 29 6.90 -18.86 -2.23
C LYS A 29 8.35 -18.62 -1.79
N MET A 30 8.60 -17.62 -0.93
CA MET A 30 9.95 -17.28 -0.47
C MET A 30 10.38 -18.21 0.67
N ALA A 31 11.69 -18.39 0.82
CA ALA A 31 12.21 -19.10 1.97
C ALA A 31 12.05 -18.24 3.25
N PRO A 32 11.80 -18.83 4.42
CA PRO A 32 11.62 -18.08 5.68
C PRO A 32 12.77 -17.11 5.99
N GLU A 33 14.01 -17.52 5.71
CA GLU A 33 15.23 -16.72 5.90
C GLU A 33 15.31 -15.49 4.97
N GLU A 34 14.68 -15.54 3.80
CA GLU A 34 14.60 -14.42 2.87
C GLU A 34 13.45 -13.46 3.24
N LEU A 35 12.39 -14.00 3.84
CA LEU A 35 11.21 -13.24 4.25
C LEU A 35 11.44 -12.48 5.56
N ALA A 36 12.15 -13.07 6.53
CA ALA A 36 12.34 -12.48 7.86
C ALA A 36 12.91 -11.05 7.86
N PRO A 37 13.95 -10.70 7.06
CA PRO A 37 14.45 -9.33 6.99
C PRO A 37 13.42 -8.34 6.43
N ILE A 38 12.54 -8.79 5.53
CA ILE A 38 11.48 -7.96 4.93
C ILE A 38 10.43 -7.65 5.99
N GLU A 39 9.98 -8.67 6.73
CA GLU A 39 8.97 -8.51 7.78
C GLU A 39 9.50 -7.67 8.95
N GLU A 40 10.74 -7.88 9.37
CA GLU A 40 11.36 -7.08 10.44
C GLU A 40 11.45 -5.61 10.04
N ARG A 41 11.88 -5.31 8.80
CA ARG A 41 11.91 -3.94 8.27
C ARG A 41 10.50 -3.34 8.25
N ASN A 42 9.51 -4.08 7.77
CA ASN A 42 8.13 -3.59 7.67
C ASN A 42 7.52 -3.34 9.06
N MET A 43 7.81 -4.21 10.04
CA MET A 43 7.42 -3.98 11.43
C MET A 43 8.01 -2.69 11.99
N LYS A 44 9.30 -2.42 11.75
CA LYS A 44 9.96 -1.18 12.21
C LYS A 44 9.37 0.09 11.57
N LEU A 45 9.01 0.03 10.29
CA LEU A 45 8.52 1.19 9.54
C LEU A 45 7.01 1.44 9.69
N TYR A 46 6.23 0.37 9.71
CA TYR A 46 4.77 0.41 9.54
C TYR A 46 4.01 -0.19 10.72
N GLY A 47 4.69 -0.89 11.63
CA GLY A 47 4.02 -1.69 12.67
C GLY A 47 3.26 -2.91 12.11
N ASN A 48 3.50 -3.29 10.87
CA ASN A 48 2.81 -4.37 10.17
C ASN A 48 3.83 -5.15 9.31
N PRO A 49 3.90 -6.49 9.40
CA PRO A 49 4.94 -7.27 8.72
C PRO A 49 4.73 -7.32 7.19
N ILE A 50 3.50 -7.11 6.72
CA ILE A 50 3.15 -7.14 5.29
C ILE A 50 3.53 -5.82 4.63
N GLY A 51 3.26 -4.71 5.30
CA GLY A 51 3.43 -3.34 4.79
C GLY A 51 2.39 -2.39 5.41
N PRO A 52 2.34 -1.13 4.96
CA PRO A 52 1.42 -0.15 5.54
C PRO A 52 -0.04 -0.49 5.20
N ASP A 53 -0.94 -0.15 6.13
CA ASP A 53 -2.38 -0.12 5.88
C ASP A 53 -2.82 1.24 5.32
N ALA A 54 -4.11 1.38 4.99
CA ALA A 54 -4.64 2.60 4.39
C ALA A 54 -4.55 3.79 5.33
N LYS A 55 -4.69 3.59 6.65
CA LYS A 55 -4.58 4.65 7.65
C LYS A 55 -3.16 5.17 7.74
N TRP A 56 -2.18 4.27 7.83
CA TRP A 56 -0.76 4.63 7.83
C TRP A 56 -0.39 5.42 6.57
N LEU A 57 -0.85 4.95 5.40
CA LEU A 57 -0.63 5.67 4.13
C LEU A 57 -1.25 7.05 4.13
N PHE A 58 -2.45 7.21 4.70
CA PHE A 58 -3.11 8.49 4.82
C PHE A 58 -2.33 9.46 5.70
N ASP A 59 -2.02 9.05 6.93
CA ASP A 59 -1.32 9.89 7.90
C ASP A 59 0.06 10.30 7.35
N SER A 60 0.83 9.33 6.82
CA SER A 60 2.14 9.58 6.23
C SER A 60 2.08 10.56 5.05
N LYS A 61 1.08 10.40 4.18
CA LYS A 61 0.96 11.22 2.97
C LYS A 61 0.43 12.61 3.27
N LYS A 62 -0.51 12.73 4.22
CA LYS A 62 -0.98 14.01 4.76
C LYS A 62 0.19 14.81 5.34
N GLN A 63 0.95 14.18 6.22
CA GLN A 63 2.13 14.78 6.85
C GLN A 63 3.14 15.26 5.80
N LYS A 64 3.49 14.41 4.84
CA LYS A 64 4.45 14.77 3.78
C LYS A 64 3.97 15.94 2.90
N MET A 65 2.67 16.00 2.60
CA MET A 65 2.11 17.11 1.82
C MET A 65 2.12 18.41 2.62
N LEU A 66 1.83 18.36 3.93
CA LEU A 66 1.94 19.53 4.82
C LEU A 66 3.39 20.03 4.92
N GLU A 67 4.37 19.13 5.03
CA GLU A 67 5.81 19.47 5.03
C GLU A 67 6.26 20.14 3.73
N GLN A 68 5.56 19.88 2.62
CA GLN A 68 5.79 20.53 1.33
C GLN A 68 5.08 21.88 1.19
N GLY A 69 4.40 22.35 2.24
CA GLY A 69 3.59 23.57 2.20
C GLY A 69 2.29 23.42 1.40
N LEU A 70 1.87 22.19 1.10
CA LEU A 70 0.58 21.91 0.45
C LEU A 70 -0.50 21.79 1.52
N ASN A 71 -1.75 22.11 1.14
CA ASN A 71 -2.92 21.91 1.99
C ASN A 71 -3.95 21.01 1.27
N PRO A 72 -3.68 19.70 1.16
CA PRO A 72 -4.56 18.79 0.44
C PRO A 72 -5.84 18.53 1.23
N THR A 73 -6.95 18.34 0.51
CA THR A 73 -8.16 17.76 1.07
C THR A 73 -7.98 16.27 1.34
N ASP A 74 -8.74 15.72 2.30
CA ASP A 74 -8.72 14.28 2.58
C ASP A 74 -9.08 13.46 1.32
N TYR A 75 -9.97 13.98 0.47
CA TYR A 75 -10.32 13.38 -0.82
C TYR A 75 -9.10 13.24 -1.75
N GLU A 76 -8.27 14.27 -1.89
CA GLU A 76 -7.08 14.24 -2.73
C GLU A 76 -6.02 13.25 -2.20
N ILE A 77 -5.90 13.14 -0.87
CA ILE A 77 -5.01 12.17 -0.25
C ILE A 77 -5.48 10.74 -0.58
N TRP A 78 -6.77 10.44 -0.37
CA TRP A 78 -7.33 9.13 -0.67
C TRP A 78 -7.26 8.78 -2.16
N GLN A 79 -7.57 9.73 -3.06
CA GLN A 79 -7.39 9.54 -4.50
C GLN A 79 -5.95 9.17 -4.85
N SER A 80 -4.98 9.83 -4.23
CA SER A 80 -3.57 9.55 -4.48
C SER A 80 -3.16 8.18 -3.95
N ILE A 81 -3.68 7.76 -2.79
CA ILE A 81 -3.46 6.42 -2.23
C ILE A 81 -4.03 5.35 -3.16
N ILE A 82 -5.27 5.53 -3.63
CA ILE A 82 -5.92 4.62 -4.58
C ILE A 82 -5.07 4.47 -5.83
N LYS A 83 -4.71 5.59 -6.47
CA LYS A 83 -3.87 5.59 -7.68
C LYS A 83 -2.53 4.88 -7.46
N SER A 84 -1.87 5.13 -6.32
CA SER A 84 -0.59 4.49 -6.00
C SER A 84 -0.70 3.00 -5.66
N SER A 85 -1.83 2.57 -5.10
CA SER A 85 -2.09 1.17 -4.73
C SER A 85 -2.52 0.33 -5.92
N MET A 86 -3.19 0.95 -6.89
CA MET A 86 -3.55 0.33 -8.16
C MET A 86 -2.38 0.33 -9.17
N LYS A 87 -1.34 1.14 -8.95
CA LYS A 87 -0.12 1.05 -9.75
C LYS A 87 0.52 -0.32 -9.48
N LYS A 88 0.76 -1.08 -10.54
CA LYS A 88 1.55 -2.31 -10.46
C LYS A 88 2.95 -1.93 -9.97
N ASP A 89 3.37 -2.53 -8.86
CA ASP A 89 4.67 -2.30 -8.24
C ASP A 89 5.70 -3.10 -9.02
N ASP A 90 6.71 -2.45 -9.61
CA ASP A 90 7.67 -3.11 -10.51
C ASP A 90 8.49 -4.19 -9.81
N VAL A 91 8.75 -4.03 -8.50
CA VAL A 91 9.40 -5.06 -7.68
C VAL A 91 8.43 -6.23 -7.48
N LEU A 92 7.17 -5.95 -7.20
CA LEU A 92 6.14 -6.98 -7.11
C LEU A 92 5.92 -7.69 -8.46
N ASN A 93 5.89 -6.98 -9.59
CA ASN A 93 5.77 -7.57 -10.93
C ASN A 93 6.96 -8.48 -11.23
N THR A 94 8.17 -8.04 -10.86
CA THR A 94 9.38 -8.85 -10.95
C THR A 94 9.27 -10.12 -10.10
N LEU A 95 8.85 -10.00 -8.83
CA LEU A 95 8.63 -11.14 -7.93
C LEU A 95 7.49 -12.06 -8.39
N LEU A 96 6.49 -11.52 -9.09
CA LEU A 96 5.34 -12.25 -9.65
C LEU A 96 5.64 -12.86 -11.02
N GLY A 97 6.84 -12.67 -11.59
CA GLY A 97 7.18 -13.14 -12.93
C GLY A 97 6.40 -12.45 -14.06
N LEU A 98 5.69 -11.37 -13.73
CA LEU A 98 4.98 -10.53 -14.69
C LEU A 98 6.03 -9.63 -15.36
N LYS A 99 6.76 -10.18 -16.34
CA LYS A 99 7.65 -9.38 -17.19
C LYS A 99 6.83 -8.30 -17.89
N HIS A 100 7.36 -7.07 -17.85
CA HIS A 100 6.93 -5.97 -18.71
C HIS A 100 7.42 -6.19 -20.14
#